data_AF-A0A317XGV0-F1
#
_entry.id   AF-A0A317XGV0-F1
#
_cell.length_a   1.000
_cell.length_b   1.000
_cell.length_c   1.000
_cell.angle_alpha   90.00
_cell.angle_beta   90.00
_cell.angle_gamma   90.00
#
_symmetry.space_group_name_H-M   'P 1'
#
loop_
_entity.id
_entity.type
_entity.pdbx_description
1 polymer ?
#
loop_
_entity_poly.entity_id
_entity_poly.type
_entity_poly.pdbx_seq_one_letter_code
_entity_poly.pdbx_strand_id
1 'polypeptide(L)'
;MSLQGKIESFFASLAGRPQYSKLGFKLLESDPVLDTFQHLGYKVVTYDLPPYPLITAAIIGVRMLSFILGSSLIAYFLYHKVAVHSQVGKWASILGLIFSLLAWPLVTGRSGVMLLDFWRPALGFRSCLLVWDIFVIRSKEEVDSWGFARFFAQLWTFPKELDDIQARTEEEGYERNARIENLKGMPKVAIEAIAMFTTLYFIPPYELTHNMSRLAYHCYCDALGLSILMALALFGDGILKIIGIVINVEMADMFENPLGTTNIRLFWSHWNRAIATVLHRVVFGGGKSKTTIRKQKAAAAKAAAEAKRSHLDGLSETDAGLTSGEEDNGRRRTSSGLKPLSSLSNGGSGDSQVRQRKGANGKATPKSAGAGAANGRAGGAGGAPAKKSSFLPKAAAAIVTFAMSGIFHEHITYFTLGFANGENFLFFLANGVATVTATWFKRTFPEINDRIPTVVSVLMLHLFFLAVLPLFCSPFIRSGFFIQLEALRYELMPIRERPRGSFVYLFGQ
;
A
#
# COMPACT_ATOMS: atom_id res chain seq x y z
N MET A 1 49.81 -30.52 -32.34
CA MET A 1 48.46 -29.98 -32.61
C MET A 1 48.25 -29.88 -34.10
N SER A 2 47.21 -30.52 -34.66
CA SER A 2 46.87 -30.46 -36.08
C SER A 2 46.38 -29.06 -36.48
N LEU A 3 46.48 -28.72 -37.76
CA LEU A 3 45.95 -27.47 -38.33
C LEU A 3 44.45 -27.32 -38.03
N GLN A 4 43.73 -28.44 -38.04
CA GLN A 4 42.30 -28.52 -37.70
C GLN A 4 42.03 -28.12 -36.23
N GLY A 5 42.85 -28.58 -35.28
CA GLY A 5 42.74 -28.17 -33.88
C GLY A 5 43.06 -26.69 -33.63
N LYS A 6 43.94 -26.09 -34.44
CA LYS A 6 44.20 -24.64 -34.38
C LYS A 6 43.02 -23.83 -34.91
N ILE A 7 42.41 -24.27 -36.01
CA ILE A 7 41.22 -23.64 -36.60
C ILE A 7 40.02 -23.74 -35.66
N GLU A 8 39.78 -24.90 -35.04
CA GLU A 8 38.73 -25.06 -34.03
C GLU A 8 38.98 -24.19 -32.79
N SER A 9 40.23 -24.09 -32.30
CA SER A 9 40.55 -23.20 -31.18
C SER A 9 40.37 -21.72 -31.53
N PHE A 10 40.64 -21.34 -32.79
CA PHE A 10 40.49 -19.97 -33.28
C PHE A 10 39.01 -19.61 -33.44
N PHE A 11 38.18 -20.49 -34.00
CA PHE A 11 36.73 -20.29 -34.06
C PHE A 11 36.06 -20.37 -32.69
N ALA A 12 36.55 -21.21 -31.77
CA ALA A 12 36.10 -21.20 -30.38
C ALA A 12 36.52 -19.90 -29.64
N SER A 13 37.64 -19.27 -30.04
CA SER A 13 38.07 -17.96 -29.53
C SER A 13 37.28 -16.79 -30.12
N LEU A 14 36.83 -16.89 -31.38
CA LEU A 14 35.92 -15.96 -32.05
C LEU A 14 34.47 -16.11 -31.60
N ALA A 15 34.06 -17.34 -31.27
CA ALA A 15 32.86 -17.66 -30.49
C ALA A 15 33.10 -17.45 -28.98
N GLY A 16 34.16 -16.73 -28.61
CA GLY A 16 34.56 -16.50 -27.24
C GLY A 16 33.40 -15.91 -26.45
N ARG A 17 32.93 -16.66 -25.46
CA ARG A 17 31.86 -16.22 -24.56
C ARG A 17 32.18 -14.80 -24.10
N PRO A 18 31.25 -13.84 -24.24
CA PRO A 18 31.51 -12.44 -23.98
C PRO A 18 32.17 -12.30 -22.61
N GLN A 19 33.38 -11.73 -22.58
CA GLN A 19 34.08 -11.44 -21.33
C GLN A 19 33.58 -10.15 -20.68
N TYR A 20 32.84 -9.34 -21.45
CA TYR A 20 32.32 -8.05 -21.06
C TYR A 20 30.82 -7.99 -21.36
N SER A 21 30.07 -7.29 -20.52
CA SER A 21 28.66 -7.00 -20.75
C SER A 21 28.50 -6.07 -21.96
N LYS A 22 27.26 -5.91 -22.44
CA LYS A 22 26.94 -4.91 -23.48
C LYS A 22 27.29 -3.47 -23.06
N LEU A 23 27.48 -3.23 -21.76
CA LEU A 23 27.89 -1.94 -21.18
C LEU A 23 29.41 -1.86 -20.90
N GLY A 24 30.20 -2.87 -21.30
CA GLY A 24 31.65 -2.88 -21.14
C GLY A 24 32.16 -3.32 -19.76
N PHE A 25 31.29 -3.80 -18.86
CA PHE A 25 31.72 -4.33 -17.56
C PHE A 25 32.24 -5.76 -17.70
N LYS A 26 33.40 -6.08 -17.12
CA LYS A 26 33.90 -7.46 -17.07
C LYS A 26 32.86 -8.35 -16.38
N LEU A 27 32.46 -9.42 -17.05
CA LEU A 27 31.51 -10.38 -16.48
C LEU A 27 32.21 -11.24 -15.42
N LEU A 28 31.50 -11.49 -14.32
CA LEU A 28 31.95 -12.44 -13.30
C LEU A 28 31.92 -13.86 -13.86
N GLU A 29 32.90 -14.69 -13.48
CA GLU A 29 33.00 -16.08 -13.96
C GLU A 29 31.90 -16.99 -13.37
N SER A 30 31.46 -16.69 -12.14
CA SER A 30 30.49 -17.46 -11.36
C SER A 30 29.52 -16.54 -10.59
N ASP A 31 28.51 -17.13 -9.91
CA ASP A 31 27.65 -16.33 -9.01
C ASP A 31 28.34 -16.24 -7.65
N PRO A 32 28.73 -15.07 -7.16
CA PRO A 32 29.25 -14.99 -5.81
C PRO A 32 28.21 -15.46 -4.77
N VAL A 33 26.90 -15.29 -5.03
CA VAL A 33 25.85 -15.72 -4.11
C VAL A 33 25.75 -17.25 -4.10
N LEU A 34 25.62 -17.89 -5.27
CA LEU A 34 25.53 -19.36 -5.35
C LEU A 34 26.80 -20.03 -4.84
N ASP A 35 27.97 -19.50 -5.18
CA ASP A 35 29.25 -20.01 -4.69
C ASP A 35 29.28 -19.94 -3.17
N THR A 36 28.88 -18.81 -2.57
CA THR A 36 28.80 -18.68 -1.11
C THR A 36 27.90 -19.73 -0.49
N PHE A 37 26.69 -19.95 -1.04
CA PHE A 37 25.77 -20.97 -0.53
C PHE A 37 26.32 -22.40 -0.69
N GLN A 38 26.99 -22.71 -1.80
CA GLN A 38 27.66 -23.99 -1.99
C GLN A 38 28.80 -24.20 -0.98
N HIS A 39 29.62 -23.17 -0.73
CA HIS A 39 30.69 -23.23 0.29
C HIS A 39 30.13 -23.40 1.70
N LEU A 40 28.96 -22.86 1.99
CA LEU A 40 28.22 -23.06 3.24
C LEU A 40 27.52 -24.42 3.32
N GLY A 41 27.64 -25.28 2.31
CA GLY A 41 27.08 -26.64 2.28
C GLY A 41 25.62 -26.73 1.85
N TYR A 42 25.02 -25.64 1.36
CA TYR A 42 23.65 -25.67 0.85
C TYR A 42 23.61 -26.35 -0.52
N LYS A 43 22.54 -27.13 -0.74
CA LYS A 43 22.25 -27.67 -2.07
C LYS A 43 21.79 -26.54 -2.99
N VAL A 44 22.50 -26.37 -4.09
CA VAL A 44 22.17 -25.42 -5.14
C VAL A 44 21.84 -26.19 -6.41
N VAL A 45 20.71 -25.85 -7.03
CA VAL A 45 20.29 -26.39 -8.32
C VAL A 45 20.29 -25.26 -9.33
N THR A 46 20.85 -25.51 -10.51
CA THR A 46 20.78 -24.60 -11.65
C THR A 46 19.95 -25.23 -12.75
N TYR A 47 19.15 -24.45 -13.44
CA TYR A 47 18.30 -24.88 -14.55
C TYR A 47 18.33 -23.85 -15.66
N ASP A 48 18.07 -24.29 -16.89
CA ASP A 48 18.06 -23.39 -18.03
C ASP A 48 16.71 -22.67 -18.12
N LEU A 49 16.76 -21.35 -18.32
CA LEU A 49 15.58 -20.53 -18.53
C LEU A 49 15.68 -19.79 -19.86
N PRO A 50 14.55 -19.59 -20.55
CA PRO A 50 14.52 -18.70 -21.70
C PRO A 50 14.94 -17.28 -21.26
N PRO A 51 15.59 -16.52 -22.15
CA PRO A 51 15.95 -15.13 -21.87
C PRO A 51 14.69 -14.30 -21.59
N TYR A 52 14.81 -13.30 -20.72
CA TYR A 52 13.70 -12.40 -20.46
C TYR A 52 13.38 -11.60 -21.74
N PRO A 53 12.11 -11.52 -22.18
CA PRO A 53 11.74 -10.90 -23.46
C PRO A 53 11.79 -9.35 -23.40
N LEU A 54 12.99 -8.77 -23.28
CA LEU A 54 13.22 -7.34 -23.05
C LEU A 54 12.62 -6.44 -24.14
N ILE A 55 12.72 -6.82 -25.41
CA ILE A 55 12.16 -6.03 -26.53
C ILE A 55 10.63 -6.00 -26.44
N THR A 56 10.01 -7.16 -26.25
CA THR A 56 8.56 -7.26 -26.04
C THR A 56 8.15 -6.46 -24.81
N ALA A 57 8.89 -6.55 -23.71
CA ALA A 57 8.64 -5.78 -22.50
C ALA A 57 8.69 -4.26 -22.76
N ALA A 58 9.67 -3.78 -23.52
CA ALA A 58 9.76 -2.36 -23.89
C ALA A 58 8.58 -1.91 -24.75
N ILE A 59 8.20 -2.68 -25.78
CA ILE A 59 7.05 -2.37 -26.64
C ILE A 59 5.75 -2.31 -25.83
N ILE A 60 5.53 -3.29 -24.94
CA ILE A 60 4.36 -3.32 -24.06
C ILE A 60 4.40 -2.17 -23.06
N GLY A 61 5.57 -1.84 -22.50
CA GLY A 61 5.76 -0.70 -21.61
C GLY A 61 5.35 0.62 -22.28
N VAL A 62 5.78 0.86 -23.53
CA VAL A 62 5.38 2.04 -24.31
C VAL A 62 3.87 2.05 -24.55
N ARG A 63 3.27 0.92 -24.94
CA ARG A 63 1.81 0.82 -25.14
C ARG A 63 1.04 1.12 -23.86
N MET A 64 1.51 0.61 -22.72
CA MET A 64 0.91 0.88 -21.42
C MET A 64 1.01 2.36 -21.05
N LEU A 65 2.17 2.98 -21.26
CA LEU A 65 2.37 4.40 -20.99
C LEU A 65 1.45 5.27 -21.87
N SER A 66 1.33 4.94 -23.16
CA SER A 66 0.40 5.63 -24.07
C SER A 66 -1.05 5.53 -23.61
N PHE A 67 -1.49 4.35 -23.14
CA PHE A 67 -2.83 4.18 -22.59
C PHE A 67 -3.04 5.01 -21.31
N ILE A 68 -2.07 4.97 -20.39
CA ILE A 68 -2.09 5.73 -19.14
C ILE A 68 -2.17 7.25 -19.39
N LEU A 69 -1.36 7.78 -20.30
CA LEU A 69 -1.39 9.20 -20.68
C LEU A 69 -2.69 9.57 -21.41
N GLY A 70 -3.10 8.78 -22.40
CA GLY A 70 -4.30 9.04 -23.19
C GLY A 70 -5.58 9.02 -22.35
N SER A 71 -5.74 8.02 -21.50
CA SER A 71 -6.89 7.93 -20.59
C SER A 71 -6.89 9.04 -19.53
N SER A 72 -5.72 9.53 -19.10
CA SER A 72 -5.63 10.70 -18.21
C SER A 72 -6.10 11.99 -18.87
N LEU A 73 -5.70 12.22 -20.13
CA LEU A 73 -6.16 13.37 -20.91
C LEU A 73 -7.68 13.33 -21.11
N ILE A 74 -8.22 12.16 -21.46
CA ILE A 74 -9.67 11.95 -21.59
C ILE A 74 -10.37 12.18 -20.25
N ALA A 75 -9.88 11.59 -19.16
CA ALA A 75 -10.49 11.76 -17.83
C ALA A 75 -10.47 13.22 -17.36
N TYR A 76 -9.36 13.94 -17.58
CA TYR A 76 -9.23 15.36 -17.25
C TYR A 76 -10.24 16.20 -18.05
N PHE A 77 -10.34 15.98 -19.36
CA PHE A 77 -11.31 16.65 -20.21
C PHE A 77 -12.74 16.35 -19.79
N LEU A 78 -13.09 15.07 -19.61
CA LEU A 78 -14.42 14.64 -19.18
C LEU A 78 -14.79 15.25 -17.82
N TYR A 79 -13.86 15.33 -16.88
CA TYR A 79 -14.11 15.98 -15.60
C TYR A 79 -14.46 17.45 -15.79
N HIS A 80 -13.54 18.25 -16.33
CA HIS A 80 -13.67 19.72 -16.36
C HIS A 80 -14.67 20.24 -17.41
N LYS A 81 -14.95 19.48 -18.47
CA LYS A 81 -15.83 19.93 -19.57
C LYS A 81 -17.19 19.26 -19.61
N VAL A 82 -17.35 18.09 -19.00
CA VAL A 82 -18.62 17.34 -19.07
C VAL A 82 -19.21 17.13 -17.69
N ALA A 83 -18.48 16.48 -16.78
CA ALA A 83 -18.99 16.05 -15.49
C ALA A 83 -19.38 17.20 -14.56
N VAL A 84 -18.64 18.31 -14.61
CA VAL A 84 -18.95 19.51 -13.81
C VAL A 84 -20.21 20.23 -14.31
N HIS A 85 -20.57 20.09 -15.59
CA HIS A 85 -21.68 20.82 -16.21
C HIS A 85 -22.98 20.00 -16.32
N SER A 86 -22.91 18.67 -16.26
CA SER A 86 -24.07 17.80 -16.41
C SER A 86 -23.98 16.57 -15.50
N GLN A 87 -25.04 16.28 -14.73
CA GLN A 87 -25.11 15.06 -13.91
C GLN A 87 -25.15 13.80 -14.77
N VAL A 88 -25.88 13.82 -15.89
CA VAL A 88 -25.89 12.69 -16.82
C VAL A 88 -24.51 12.51 -17.44
N GLY A 89 -23.87 13.61 -17.86
CA GLY A 89 -22.52 13.61 -18.39
C GLY A 89 -21.48 13.09 -17.38
N LYS A 90 -21.65 13.42 -16.10
CA LYS A 90 -20.83 12.91 -14.98
C LYS A 90 -20.92 11.38 -14.88
N TRP A 91 -22.12 10.85 -14.76
CA TRP A 91 -22.32 9.39 -14.65
C TRP A 91 -21.85 8.65 -15.89
N ALA A 92 -22.13 9.17 -17.09
CA ALA A 92 -21.63 8.61 -18.33
C ALA A 92 -20.09 8.59 -18.37
N SER A 93 -19.44 9.67 -17.93
CA SER A 93 -17.97 9.75 -17.84
C SER A 93 -17.39 8.73 -16.87
N ILE A 94 -17.96 8.64 -15.66
CA ILE A 94 -17.51 7.69 -14.63
C ILE A 94 -17.64 6.26 -15.14
N LEU A 95 -18.81 5.88 -15.64
CA LEU A 95 -19.08 4.51 -16.10
C LEU A 95 -18.24 4.17 -17.33
N GLY A 96 -18.12 5.10 -18.29
CA GLY A 96 -17.30 4.90 -19.49
C GLY A 96 -15.81 4.72 -19.16
N LEU A 97 -15.26 5.53 -18.25
CA LEU A 97 -13.88 5.39 -17.81
C LEU A 97 -13.66 4.08 -17.03
N ILE A 98 -14.52 3.76 -16.07
CA ILE A 98 -14.42 2.51 -15.29
C ILE A 98 -14.50 1.30 -16.22
N PHE A 99 -15.46 1.26 -17.14
CA PHE A 99 -15.60 0.17 -18.11
C PHE A 99 -14.35 0.03 -18.97
N SER A 100 -13.83 1.14 -19.51
CA SER A 100 -12.62 1.13 -20.34
C SER A 100 -11.39 0.63 -19.58
N LEU A 101 -11.23 1.03 -18.32
CA LEU A 101 -10.11 0.64 -17.46
C LEU A 101 -10.18 -0.85 -17.06
N LEU A 102 -11.38 -1.38 -16.77
CA LEU A 102 -11.57 -2.81 -16.46
C LEU A 102 -11.48 -3.70 -17.70
N ALA A 103 -11.90 -3.20 -18.87
CA ALA A 103 -11.83 -3.92 -20.14
C ALA A 103 -10.41 -3.87 -20.75
N TRP A 104 -9.52 -3.00 -20.28
CA TRP A 104 -8.16 -2.85 -20.80
C TRP A 104 -7.36 -4.18 -20.91
N PRO A 105 -7.27 -5.02 -19.87
CA PRO A 105 -6.58 -6.30 -19.98
C PRO A 105 -7.27 -7.27 -20.95
N LEU A 106 -8.60 -7.21 -21.09
CA LEU A 106 -9.36 -8.03 -22.03
C LEU A 106 -9.06 -7.68 -23.49
N VAL A 107 -9.00 -6.39 -23.80
CA VAL A 107 -8.74 -5.91 -25.17
C VAL A 107 -7.27 -6.12 -25.58
N THR A 108 -6.34 -6.02 -24.63
CA THR A 108 -4.91 -6.15 -24.93
C THR A 108 -4.38 -7.58 -24.89
N GLY A 109 -5.04 -8.47 -24.15
CA GLY A 109 -4.62 -9.86 -23.99
C GLY A 109 -3.28 -10.02 -23.27
N ARG A 110 -2.81 -11.27 -23.15
CA ARG A 110 -1.51 -11.60 -22.55
C ARG A 110 -0.39 -11.34 -23.54
N SER A 111 0.67 -10.68 -23.09
CA SER A 111 1.85 -10.38 -23.91
C SER A 111 2.95 -11.43 -23.78
N GLY A 112 2.87 -12.29 -22.77
CA GLY A 112 3.95 -13.21 -22.40
C GLY A 112 5.00 -12.55 -21.48
N VAL A 113 4.88 -11.25 -21.20
CA VAL A 113 5.67 -10.55 -20.19
C VAL A 113 4.82 -10.47 -18.93
N MET A 114 4.89 -11.50 -18.09
CA MET A 114 3.99 -11.70 -16.95
C MET A 114 3.99 -10.52 -15.99
N LEU A 115 5.16 -9.90 -15.74
CA LEU A 115 5.23 -8.70 -14.91
C LEU A 115 4.32 -7.59 -15.44
N LEU A 116 4.38 -7.28 -16.74
CA LEU A 116 3.56 -6.23 -17.34
C LEU A 116 2.09 -6.65 -17.51
N ASP A 117 1.85 -7.93 -17.76
CA ASP A 117 0.50 -8.52 -17.78
C ASP A 117 -0.16 -8.46 -16.39
N PHE A 118 0.61 -8.44 -15.29
CA PHE A 118 0.15 -8.22 -13.92
C PHE A 118 -0.19 -6.75 -13.65
N TRP A 119 0.68 -5.83 -14.07
CA TRP A 119 0.48 -4.41 -13.81
C TRP A 119 -0.78 -3.85 -14.50
N ARG A 120 -1.16 -4.32 -15.71
CA ARG A 120 -2.34 -3.83 -16.42
C ARG A 120 -3.66 -3.94 -15.64
N PRO A 121 -4.13 -5.14 -15.25
CA PRO A 121 -5.36 -5.28 -14.47
C PRO A 121 -5.26 -4.61 -13.09
N ALA A 122 -4.09 -4.66 -12.44
CA ALA A 122 -3.88 -4.01 -11.14
C ALA A 122 -4.02 -2.49 -11.22
N LEU A 123 -3.39 -1.85 -12.21
CA LEU A 123 -3.51 -0.41 -12.45
C LEU A 123 -4.92 -0.04 -12.91
N GLY A 124 -5.52 -0.82 -13.83
CA GLY A 124 -6.89 -0.59 -14.29
C GLY A 124 -7.88 -0.55 -13.12
N PHE A 125 -7.85 -1.58 -12.27
CA PHE A 125 -8.69 -1.66 -11.08
C PHE A 125 -8.47 -0.47 -10.12
N ARG A 126 -7.21 -0.18 -9.78
CA ARG A 126 -6.88 0.96 -8.90
C ARG A 126 -7.40 2.28 -9.46
N SER A 127 -7.17 2.50 -10.75
CA SER A 127 -7.61 3.71 -11.44
C SER A 127 -9.13 3.83 -11.46
N CYS A 128 -9.90 2.73 -11.54
CA CYS A 128 -11.36 2.78 -11.39
C CYS A 128 -11.79 3.36 -10.03
N LEU A 129 -11.14 2.95 -8.95
CA LEU A 129 -11.39 3.49 -7.61
C LEU A 129 -11.04 4.98 -7.54
N LEU A 130 -9.98 5.39 -8.22
CA LEU A 130 -9.54 6.78 -8.27
C LEU A 130 -10.42 7.65 -9.17
N VAL A 131 -10.97 7.12 -10.27
CA VAL A 131 -12.03 7.82 -11.02
C VAL A 131 -13.22 8.09 -10.11
N TRP A 132 -13.66 7.10 -9.32
CA TRP A 132 -14.72 7.33 -8.34
C TRP A 132 -14.33 8.36 -7.28
N ASP A 133 -13.13 8.26 -6.72
CA ASP A 133 -12.60 9.20 -5.72
C ASP A 133 -12.62 10.65 -6.25
N ILE A 134 -12.07 10.87 -7.44
CA ILE A 134 -11.96 12.19 -8.06
C ILE A 134 -13.34 12.75 -8.45
N PHE A 135 -14.21 11.95 -9.06
CA PHE A 135 -15.47 12.44 -9.60
C PHE A 135 -16.57 12.54 -8.54
N VAL A 136 -16.54 11.73 -7.49
CA VAL A 136 -17.64 11.60 -6.52
C VAL A 136 -17.26 12.06 -5.12
N ILE A 137 -16.05 11.73 -4.64
CA ILE A 137 -15.67 11.92 -3.23
C ILE A 137 -14.99 13.27 -2.99
N ARG A 138 -14.04 13.63 -3.86
CA ARG A 138 -13.28 14.89 -3.77
C ARG A 138 -14.18 16.07 -4.07
N SER A 139 -13.93 17.20 -3.41
CA SER A 139 -14.69 18.42 -3.68
C SER A 139 -14.29 19.02 -5.02
N LYS A 140 -15.20 19.77 -5.63
CA LYS A 140 -14.94 20.43 -6.91
C LYS A 140 -13.76 21.41 -6.80
N GLU A 141 -13.73 22.20 -5.72
CA GLU A 141 -12.69 23.19 -5.45
C GLU A 141 -11.31 22.52 -5.33
N GLU A 142 -11.26 21.35 -4.71
CA GLU A 142 -10.04 20.58 -4.59
C GLU A 142 -9.53 20.12 -5.95
N VAL A 143 -10.39 19.50 -6.78
CA VAL A 143 -9.97 18.99 -8.09
C VAL A 143 -9.67 20.13 -9.08
N ASP A 144 -10.44 21.22 -9.05
CA ASP A 144 -10.20 22.41 -9.89
C ASP A 144 -8.88 23.12 -9.54
N SER A 145 -8.36 22.93 -8.32
CA SER A 145 -7.03 23.43 -7.94
C SER A 145 -5.87 22.62 -8.55
N TRP A 146 -6.13 21.44 -9.10
CA TRP A 146 -5.10 20.57 -9.63
C TRP A 146 -4.74 20.92 -11.07
N GLY A 147 -3.46 21.20 -11.33
CA GLY A 147 -2.94 21.14 -12.70
C GLY A 147 -2.97 19.72 -13.26
N PHE A 148 -2.86 19.58 -14.59
CA PHE A 148 -2.90 18.28 -15.27
C PHE A 148 -1.91 17.26 -14.70
N ALA A 149 -0.67 17.67 -14.39
CA ALA A 149 0.34 16.78 -13.78
C ALA A 149 -0.12 16.19 -12.44
N ARG A 150 -0.79 17.00 -11.60
CA ARG A 150 -1.33 16.56 -10.32
C ARG A 150 -2.55 15.66 -10.51
N PHE A 151 -3.43 15.99 -11.45
CA PHE A 151 -4.57 15.14 -11.80
C PHE A 151 -4.12 13.77 -12.32
N PHE A 152 -3.15 13.76 -13.25
CA PHE A 152 -2.49 12.55 -13.75
C PHE A 152 -1.91 11.72 -12.60
N ALA A 153 -1.18 12.38 -11.69
CA ALA A 153 -0.60 11.74 -10.53
C ALA A 153 -1.70 11.11 -9.64
N GLN A 154 -2.79 11.83 -9.37
CA GLN A 154 -3.90 11.32 -8.56
C GLN A 154 -4.60 10.11 -9.21
N LEU A 155 -4.64 10.03 -10.54
CA LEU A 155 -5.28 8.92 -11.24
C LEU A 155 -4.40 7.67 -11.33
N TRP A 156 -3.08 7.81 -11.55
CA TRP A 156 -2.21 6.66 -11.85
C TRP A 156 -1.11 6.38 -10.82
N THR A 157 -0.73 7.38 -10.04
CA THR A 157 0.37 7.28 -9.07
C THR A 157 -0.16 7.38 -7.64
N PHE A 158 0.71 7.47 -6.64
CA PHE A 158 0.33 7.67 -5.25
C PHE A 158 0.90 8.99 -4.72
N PRO A 159 0.36 10.14 -5.15
CA PRO A 159 0.89 11.43 -4.76
C PRO A 159 0.56 11.69 -3.29
N LYS A 160 1.47 12.36 -2.59
CA LYS A 160 1.24 12.81 -1.22
C LYS A 160 0.12 13.86 -1.21
N GLU A 161 -0.81 13.75 -0.26
CA GLU A 161 -1.96 14.67 -0.17
C GLU A 161 -1.48 16.12 0.04
N LEU A 162 -2.13 17.08 -0.62
CA LEU A 162 -1.76 18.50 -0.54
C LEU A 162 -1.85 19.02 0.90
N ASP A 163 -2.86 18.57 1.63
CA ASP A 163 -3.03 18.80 3.07
C ASP A 163 -1.82 18.36 3.92
N ASP A 164 -1.23 17.20 3.60
CA ASP A 164 -0.08 16.67 4.32
C ASP A 164 1.19 17.45 3.96
N ILE A 165 1.28 17.99 2.73
CA ILE A 165 2.36 18.89 2.29
C ILE A 165 2.24 20.24 2.98
N GLN A 166 1.05 20.85 2.97
CA GLN A 166 0.78 22.14 3.60
C GLN A 166 1.05 22.10 5.11
N ALA A 167 0.56 21.07 5.81
CA ALA A 167 0.79 20.93 7.24
C ALA A 167 2.29 20.84 7.59
N ARG A 168 3.08 20.16 6.74
CA ARG A 168 4.54 20.11 6.90
C ARG A 168 5.17 21.47 6.59
N THR A 169 4.74 22.16 5.54
CA THR A 169 5.24 23.51 5.20
C THR A 169 4.97 24.51 6.32
N GLU A 170 3.80 24.45 6.96
CA GLU A 170 3.45 25.27 8.12
C GLU A 170 4.34 24.95 9.34
N GLU A 171 4.70 23.68 9.55
CA GLU A 171 5.58 23.24 10.64
C GLU A 171 7.05 23.62 10.40
N GLU A 172 7.54 23.53 9.17
CA GLU A 172 8.94 23.75 8.81
C GLU A 172 9.25 25.20 8.41
N GLY A 173 8.24 25.98 8.05
CA GLY A 173 8.38 27.37 7.59
C GLY A 173 8.87 27.53 6.15
N TYR A 174 9.00 26.44 5.38
CA TYR A 174 9.38 26.48 3.96
C TYR A 174 8.78 25.30 3.18
N GLU A 175 8.60 25.48 1.87
CA GLU A 175 8.12 24.43 0.98
C GLU A 175 9.29 23.61 0.42
N ARG A 176 9.19 22.28 0.49
CA ARG A 176 10.22 21.37 -0.04
C ARG A 176 10.04 21.16 -1.54
N ASN A 177 11.15 21.07 -2.27
CA ASN A 177 11.13 20.70 -3.67
C ASN A 177 10.72 19.21 -3.84
N ALA A 178 9.61 18.97 -4.54
CA ALA A 178 9.07 17.63 -4.74
C ALA A 178 10.04 16.66 -5.43
N ARG A 179 10.86 17.12 -6.39
CA ARG A 179 11.86 16.27 -7.06
C ARG A 179 12.91 15.77 -6.08
N ILE A 180 13.38 16.65 -5.20
CA ILE A 180 14.37 16.32 -4.17
C ILE A 180 13.78 15.32 -3.16
N GLU A 181 12.53 15.52 -2.73
CA GLU A 181 11.88 14.58 -1.80
C GLU A 181 11.69 13.18 -2.42
N ASN A 182 11.31 13.09 -3.69
CA ASN A 182 11.26 11.81 -4.40
C ASN A 182 12.65 11.17 -4.54
N LEU A 183 13.68 11.99 -4.87
CA LEU A 183 15.06 11.52 -5.02
C LEU A 183 15.63 10.97 -3.70
N LYS A 184 15.30 11.59 -2.56
CA LYS A 184 15.67 11.10 -1.22
C LYS A 184 15.14 9.69 -0.93
N GLY A 185 14.07 9.26 -1.60
CA GLY A 185 13.52 7.92 -1.48
C GLY A 185 14.23 6.85 -2.32
N MET A 186 15.07 7.23 -3.29
CA MET A 186 15.72 6.27 -4.20
C MET A 186 16.75 5.34 -3.53
N PRO A 187 17.52 5.75 -2.50
CA PRO A 187 18.40 4.83 -1.78
C PRO A 187 17.64 3.65 -1.16
N LYS A 188 16.43 3.89 -0.62
CA LYS A 188 15.55 2.83 -0.11
C LYS A 188 15.16 1.85 -1.22
N VAL A 189 14.77 2.36 -2.39
CA VAL A 189 14.42 1.56 -3.57
C VAL A 189 15.59 0.69 -4.03
N ALA A 190 16.83 1.20 -3.96
CA ALA A 190 18.02 0.41 -4.28
C ALA A 190 18.24 -0.76 -3.30
N ILE A 191 18.03 -0.54 -2.00
CA ILE A 191 18.08 -1.61 -0.99
C ILE A 191 17.00 -2.66 -1.25
N GLU A 192 15.77 -2.22 -1.55
CA GLU A 192 14.66 -3.11 -1.91
C GLU A 192 14.96 -3.91 -3.18
N ALA A 193 15.65 -3.33 -4.16
CA ALA A 193 16.11 -4.04 -5.37
C ALA A 193 17.07 -5.17 -5.03
N ILE A 194 18.09 -4.88 -4.20
CA ILE A 194 19.07 -5.87 -3.76
C ILE A 194 18.38 -7.00 -2.99
N ALA A 195 17.47 -6.65 -2.08
CA ALA A 195 16.69 -7.63 -1.33
C ALA A 195 15.83 -8.50 -2.25
N MET A 196 15.12 -7.91 -3.21
CA MET A 196 14.33 -8.64 -4.20
C MET A 196 15.20 -9.64 -4.97
N PHE A 197 16.29 -9.19 -5.58
CA PHE A 197 17.17 -10.06 -6.37
C PHE A 197 17.83 -11.16 -5.54
N THR A 198 18.11 -10.89 -4.27
CA THR A 198 18.59 -11.89 -3.31
C THR A 198 17.52 -12.93 -3.03
N THR A 199 16.28 -12.51 -2.77
CA THR A 199 15.17 -13.44 -2.48
C THR A 199 14.84 -14.35 -3.66
N LEU A 200 15.09 -13.93 -4.90
CA LEU A 200 14.87 -14.76 -6.10
C LEU A 200 15.70 -16.06 -6.11
N TYR A 201 16.84 -16.12 -5.41
CA TYR A 201 17.61 -17.37 -5.27
C TYR A 201 16.88 -18.45 -4.44
N PHE A 202 15.87 -18.05 -3.67
CA PHE A 202 15.15 -18.93 -2.76
C PHE A 202 13.73 -19.22 -3.23
N ILE A 203 13.36 -18.82 -4.44
CA ILE A 203 12.01 -19.10 -4.97
C ILE A 203 12.06 -20.42 -5.74
N PRO A 204 11.35 -21.47 -5.30
CA PRO A 204 11.42 -22.74 -5.97
C PRO A 204 10.67 -22.69 -7.31
N PRO A 205 11.22 -23.27 -8.39
CA PRO A 205 10.42 -23.63 -9.54
C PRO A 205 9.39 -24.69 -9.15
N TYR A 206 8.23 -24.68 -9.80
CA TYR A 206 7.11 -25.55 -9.45
C TYR A 206 7.51 -27.03 -9.45
N GLU A 207 8.34 -27.43 -10.42
CA GLU A 207 8.87 -28.78 -10.59
C GLU A 207 9.69 -29.24 -9.39
N LEU A 208 10.23 -28.34 -8.55
CA LEU A 208 10.98 -28.72 -7.36
C LEU A 208 10.11 -28.72 -6.09
N THR A 209 8.89 -28.19 -6.15
CA THR A 209 7.99 -28.12 -4.97
C THR A 209 7.28 -29.43 -4.63
N HIS A 210 7.15 -30.36 -5.58
CA HIS A 210 6.37 -31.59 -5.39
C HIS A 210 6.93 -32.54 -4.33
N ASN A 211 8.25 -32.53 -4.11
CA ASN A 211 8.91 -33.39 -3.12
C ASN A 211 9.08 -32.72 -1.76
N MET A 212 8.73 -31.44 -1.63
CA MET A 212 8.94 -30.69 -0.40
C MET A 212 7.95 -31.11 0.68
N SER A 213 8.44 -31.16 1.92
CA SER A 213 7.54 -31.22 3.07
C SER A 213 6.60 -30.01 3.06
N ARG A 214 5.40 -30.17 3.62
CA ARG A 214 4.42 -29.07 3.72
C ARG A 214 4.99 -27.86 4.44
N LEU A 215 5.75 -28.08 5.51
CA LEU A 215 6.37 -26.98 6.25
C LEU A 215 7.40 -26.23 5.39
N ALA A 216 8.27 -26.95 4.67
CA ALA A 216 9.23 -26.34 3.77
C ALA A 216 8.52 -25.52 2.67
N TYR A 217 7.46 -26.06 2.07
CA TYR A 217 6.65 -25.34 1.07
C TYR A 217 6.05 -24.05 1.63
N HIS A 218 5.52 -24.07 2.86
CA HIS A 218 5.02 -22.86 3.52
C HIS A 218 6.12 -21.84 3.78
N CYS A 219 7.30 -22.27 4.24
CA CYS A 219 8.46 -21.38 4.44
C CYS A 219 8.95 -20.76 3.11
N TYR A 220 8.92 -21.51 2.01
CA TYR A 220 9.20 -20.97 0.67
C TYR A 220 8.11 -20.01 0.18
N CYS A 221 6.84 -20.27 0.48
CA CYS A 221 5.77 -19.31 0.23
C CYS A 221 5.99 -18.01 1.03
N ASP A 222 6.52 -18.08 2.24
CA ASP A 222 6.88 -16.91 3.04
C ASP A 222 8.04 -16.12 2.43
N ALA A 223 9.11 -16.81 2.01
CA ALA A 223 10.21 -16.20 1.25
C ALA A 223 9.70 -15.54 -0.05
N LEU A 224 8.73 -16.16 -0.73
CA LEU A 224 8.06 -15.59 -1.90
C LEU A 224 7.21 -14.37 -1.53
N GLY A 225 6.50 -14.38 -0.40
CA GLY A 225 5.79 -13.22 0.12
C GLY A 225 6.71 -12.02 0.34
N LEU A 226 7.91 -12.25 0.87
CA LEU A 226 8.95 -11.23 0.98
C LEU A 226 9.43 -10.74 -0.39
N SER A 227 9.67 -11.65 -1.34
CA SER A 227 10.05 -11.30 -2.72
C SER A 227 8.97 -10.45 -3.41
N ILE A 228 7.69 -10.79 -3.23
CA ILE A 228 6.55 -9.99 -3.73
C ILE A 228 6.55 -8.59 -3.11
N LEU A 229 6.74 -8.48 -1.79
CA LEU A 229 6.84 -7.18 -1.12
C LEU A 229 7.97 -6.33 -1.71
N MET A 230 9.16 -6.91 -1.85
CA MET A 230 10.33 -6.21 -2.39
C MET A 230 10.15 -5.85 -3.87
N ALA A 231 9.54 -6.72 -4.67
CA ALA A 231 9.24 -6.46 -6.08
C ALA A 231 8.22 -5.31 -6.24
N LEU A 232 7.14 -5.32 -5.45
CA LEU A 232 6.17 -4.23 -5.45
C LEU A 232 6.76 -2.92 -4.92
N ALA A 233 7.69 -2.97 -3.97
CA ALA A 233 8.38 -1.78 -3.50
C ALA A 233 9.35 -1.25 -4.58
N LEU A 234 10.18 -2.12 -5.18
CA LEU A 234 11.07 -1.74 -6.28
C LEU A 234 10.31 -1.14 -7.46
N PHE A 235 9.37 -1.90 -8.03
CA PHE A 235 8.67 -1.47 -9.24
C PHE A 235 7.59 -0.43 -8.93
N GLY A 236 6.86 -0.56 -7.81
CA GLY A 236 5.87 0.43 -7.41
C GLY A 236 6.53 1.72 -6.92
N ASP A 237 7.15 1.71 -5.73
CA ASP A 237 7.74 2.93 -5.17
C ASP A 237 8.82 3.53 -6.07
N GLY A 238 9.66 2.71 -6.72
CA GLY A 238 10.68 3.18 -7.65
C GLY A 238 10.11 3.90 -8.87
N ILE A 239 9.19 3.26 -9.61
CA ILE A 239 8.59 3.88 -10.81
C ILE A 239 7.79 5.12 -10.42
N LEU A 240 7.02 5.06 -9.33
CA LEU A 240 6.23 6.20 -8.88
C LEU A 240 7.13 7.40 -8.53
N LYS A 241 8.24 7.19 -7.80
CA LYS A 241 9.20 8.26 -7.47
C LYS A 241 9.87 8.83 -8.72
N ILE A 242 10.25 8.00 -9.69
CA ILE A 242 10.79 8.46 -10.98
C ILE A 242 9.77 9.36 -11.70
N ILE A 243 8.51 8.92 -11.79
CA ILE A 243 7.43 9.72 -12.36
C ILE A 243 7.30 11.04 -11.60
N GLY A 244 7.31 11.01 -10.27
CA GLY A 244 7.23 12.20 -9.41
C GLY A 244 8.37 13.19 -9.62
N ILE A 245 9.59 12.72 -9.90
CA ILE A 245 10.72 13.56 -10.29
C ILE A 245 10.43 14.24 -11.63
N VAL A 246 9.96 13.50 -12.63
CA VAL A 246 9.67 14.02 -13.98
C VAL A 246 8.57 15.08 -13.92
N ILE A 247 7.44 14.79 -13.28
CA ILE A 247 6.25 15.67 -13.25
C ILE A 247 6.26 16.68 -12.10
N ASN A 248 7.29 16.70 -11.25
CA ASN A 248 7.41 17.55 -10.07
C ASN A 248 6.23 17.42 -9.07
N VAL A 249 5.85 16.18 -8.75
CA VAL A 249 4.81 15.88 -7.75
C VAL A 249 5.40 14.95 -6.68
N GLU A 250 5.31 15.32 -5.42
CA GLU A 250 5.81 14.51 -4.31
C GLU A 250 4.96 13.25 -4.14
N MET A 251 5.61 12.08 -4.15
CA MET A 251 4.97 10.78 -4.00
C MET A 251 5.00 10.31 -2.54
N ALA A 252 3.94 9.62 -2.12
CA ALA A 252 3.91 8.93 -0.84
C ALA A 252 4.46 7.52 -0.98
N ASP A 253 5.04 6.98 0.10
CA ASP A 253 5.50 5.59 0.12
C ASP A 253 4.33 4.61 0.14
N MET A 254 4.39 3.59 -0.71
CA MET A 254 3.41 2.51 -0.77
C MET A 254 3.50 1.58 0.44
N PHE A 255 4.67 1.45 1.07
CA PHE A 255 4.91 0.52 2.17
C PHE A 255 5.51 1.21 3.40
N GLU A 256 4.98 0.88 4.58
CA GLU A 256 5.40 1.45 5.86
C GLU A 256 5.69 0.33 6.89
N ASN A 257 6.83 -0.35 6.77
CA ASN A 257 7.21 -1.48 7.64
C ASN A 257 6.04 -2.47 7.96
N PRO A 258 5.44 -3.13 6.95
CA PRO A 258 4.32 -4.04 7.17
C PRO A 258 4.73 -5.25 8.05
N LEU A 259 5.96 -5.74 7.92
CA LEU A 259 6.45 -6.94 8.62
C LEU A 259 6.63 -6.73 10.13
N GLY A 260 6.87 -5.49 10.57
CA GLY A 260 7.01 -5.15 11.99
C GLY A 260 5.69 -4.85 12.71
N THR A 261 4.55 -5.06 12.06
CA THR A 261 3.25 -4.73 12.67
C THR A 261 2.80 -5.77 13.69
N THR A 262 2.10 -5.34 14.74
CA THR A 262 1.66 -6.20 15.85
C THR A 262 0.26 -6.77 15.66
N ASN A 263 -0.47 -6.35 14.64
CA ASN A 263 -1.80 -6.85 14.36
C ASN A 263 -2.10 -6.77 12.87
N ILE A 264 -2.95 -7.69 12.41
CA ILE A 264 -3.31 -7.84 11.00
C ILE A 264 -3.98 -6.59 10.40
N ARG A 265 -4.74 -5.84 11.20
CA ARG A 265 -5.36 -4.59 10.72
C ARG A 265 -4.30 -3.54 10.40
N LEU A 266 -3.27 -3.44 11.24
CA LEU A 266 -2.16 -2.53 11.05
C LEU A 266 -1.32 -2.96 9.84
N PHE A 267 -1.06 -4.26 9.69
CA PHE A 267 -0.41 -4.83 8.50
C PHE A 267 -1.08 -4.32 7.22
N TRP A 268 -2.39 -4.52 7.06
CA TRP A 268 -3.12 -4.12 5.85
C TRP A 268 -3.18 -2.60 5.63
N SER A 269 -3.00 -1.80 6.67
CA SER A 269 -2.87 -0.34 6.52
C SER A 269 -1.46 0.13 6.16
N HIS A 270 -0.46 -0.71 6.38
CA HIS A 270 0.96 -0.45 6.10
C HIS A 270 1.42 -1.16 4.82
N TRP A 271 0.67 -2.16 4.37
CA TRP A 271 0.83 -2.89 3.12
C TRP A 271 0.08 -2.18 1.99
N ASN A 272 0.78 -1.87 0.88
CA ASN A 272 0.19 -1.26 -0.32
C ASN A 272 -0.80 -0.13 0.00
N ARG A 273 -0.28 0.91 0.66
CA ARG A 273 -1.01 2.10 1.12
C ARG A 273 -1.75 2.81 -0.01
N ALA A 274 -1.25 2.69 -1.23
CA ALA A 274 -1.86 3.24 -2.44
C ALA A 274 -3.24 2.64 -2.73
N ILE A 275 -3.45 1.35 -2.41
CA ILE A 275 -4.74 0.68 -2.51
C ILE A 275 -5.55 0.84 -1.20
N ALA A 276 -4.91 0.63 -0.05
CA ALA A 276 -5.58 0.69 1.24
C ALA A 276 -6.25 2.07 1.49
N THR A 277 -5.57 3.16 1.12
CA THR A 277 -6.09 4.53 1.29
C THR A 277 -7.32 4.76 0.43
N VAL A 278 -7.27 4.40 -0.86
CA VAL A 278 -8.40 4.63 -1.78
C VAL A 278 -9.58 3.73 -1.46
N LEU A 279 -9.37 2.44 -1.16
CA LEU A 279 -10.44 1.54 -0.72
C LEU A 279 -11.12 2.06 0.54
N HIS A 280 -10.34 2.54 1.51
CA HIS A 280 -10.90 3.11 2.72
C HIS A 280 -11.76 4.35 2.43
N ARG A 281 -11.33 5.23 1.52
CA ARG A 281 -12.14 6.40 1.11
C ARG A 281 -13.42 5.99 0.40
N VAL A 282 -13.33 5.08 -0.57
CA VAL A 282 -14.46 4.63 -1.40
C VAL A 282 -15.50 3.87 -0.57
N VAL A 283 -15.08 2.92 0.27
CA VAL A 283 -16.00 2.07 1.03
C VAL A 283 -16.55 2.77 2.27
N PHE A 284 -15.70 3.50 3.00
CA PHE A 284 -16.10 4.11 4.27
C PHE A 284 -16.45 5.60 4.16
N GLY A 285 -16.55 6.13 2.93
CA GLY A 285 -17.05 7.49 2.67
C GLY A 285 -16.11 8.59 3.14
N GLY A 286 -14.80 8.43 2.92
CA GLY A 286 -13.71 9.27 3.43
C GLY A 286 -13.60 10.69 2.86
N GLY A 287 -14.71 11.33 2.47
CA GLY A 287 -14.73 12.69 1.91
C GLY A 287 -14.45 13.82 2.91
N LYS A 288 -14.15 13.51 4.19
CA LYS A 288 -13.69 14.53 5.13
C LYS A 288 -12.17 14.60 5.05
N SER A 289 -11.65 15.74 4.57
CA SER A 289 -10.21 16.05 4.60
C SER A 289 -9.61 15.66 5.96
N LYS A 290 -8.45 14.99 5.93
CA LYS A 290 -7.68 14.65 7.14
C LYS A 290 -7.39 15.90 7.96
N THR A 291 -7.23 17.05 7.31
CA THR A 291 -7.05 18.36 7.93
C THR A 291 -8.29 18.79 8.69
N THR A 292 -9.48 18.60 8.13
CA THR A 292 -10.74 18.87 8.85
C THR A 292 -10.86 17.99 10.09
N ILE A 293 -10.54 16.69 9.99
CA ILE A 293 -10.56 15.77 11.14
C ILE A 293 -9.49 16.16 12.17
N ARG A 294 -8.27 16.49 11.73
CA ARG A 294 -7.18 16.94 12.62
C ARG A 294 -7.50 18.27 13.29
N LYS A 295 -7.98 19.27 12.56
CA LYS A 295 -8.42 20.57 13.09
C LYS A 295 -9.58 20.38 14.07
N GLN A 296 -10.56 19.53 13.76
CA GLN A 296 -11.64 19.19 14.70
C GLN A 296 -11.12 18.50 15.95
N LYS A 297 -10.18 17.55 15.83
CA LYS A 297 -9.57 16.88 16.99
C LYS A 297 -8.68 17.81 17.81
N ALA A 298 -7.90 18.67 17.17
CA ALA A 298 -7.07 19.65 17.85
C ALA A 298 -7.95 20.69 18.58
N ALA A 299 -9.03 21.15 17.94
CA ALA A 299 -10.03 22.01 18.55
C ALA A 299 -10.74 21.31 19.73
N ALA A 300 -11.12 20.04 19.58
CA ALA A 300 -11.72 19.26 20.66
C ALA A 300 -10.75 19.00 21.81
N ALA A 301 -9.48 18.72 21.52
CA ALA A 301 -8.44 18.55 22.55
C ALA A 301 -8.15 19.87 23.27
N LYS A 302 -8.11 20.99 22.54
CA LYS A 302 -7.97 22.33 23.11
C LYS A 302 -9.18 22.68 24.00
N ALA A 303 -10.39 22.45 23.52
CA ALA A 303 -11.63 22.66 24.29
C ALA A 303 -11.69 21.76 25.53
N ALA A 304 -11.24 20.51 25.45
CA ALA A 304 -11.15 19.61 26.60
C ALA A 304 -10.10 20.07 27.62
N ALA A 305 -8.96 20.59 27.14
CA ALA A 305 -7.93 21.17 28.01
C ALA A 305 -8.42 22.46 28.69
N GLU A 306 -9.13 23.33 27.97
CA GLU A 306 -9.76 24.54 28.51
C GLU A 306 -10.87 24.21 29.52
N ALA A 307 -11.71 23.21 29.23
CA ALA A 307 -12.72 22.73 30.17
C ALA A 307 -12.08 22.17 31.45
N LYS A 308 -10.99 21.39 31.33
CA LYS A 308 -10.23 20.88 32.48
C LYS A 308 -9.62 22.03 33.28
N ARG A 309 -9.11 23.08 32.62
CA ARG A 309 -8.59 24.28 33.30
C ARG A 309 -9.68 25.05 34.04
N SER A 310 -10.83 25.28 33.40
CA SER A 310 -11.97 25.95 34.04
C SER A 310 -12.55 25.18 35.23
N HIS A 311 -12.45 23.84 35.22
CA HIS A 311 -12.82 23.01 36.36
C HIS A 311 -11.82 23.12 37.51
N LEU A 312 -10.53 23.33 37.22
CA LEU A 312 -9.51 23.58 38.24
C LEU A 312 -9.62 25.00 38.82
N ASP A 313 -9.99 26.00 38.02
CA ASP A 313 -10.21 27.37 38.48
C ASP A 313 -11.47 27.51 39.38
N GLY A 314 -12.37 26.52 39.36
CA GLY A 314 -13.55 26.43 40.23
C GLY A 314 -13.31 25.66 41.54
N LEU A 315 -12.16 25.00 41.70
CA LEU A 315 -11.74 24.45 42.98
C LEU A 315 -11.11 25.59 43.79
N SER A 316 -11.93 26.22 44.64
CA SER A 316 -11.50 27.34 45.48
C SER A 316 -10.24 27.00 46.27
N GLU A 317 -9.37 27.99 46.43
CA GLU A 317 -8.07 28.02 47.12
C GLU A 317 -8.09 27.63 48.62
N THR A 318 -9.12 26.92 49.11
CA THR A 318 -9.26 26.57 50.53
C THR A 318 -8.87 25.14 50.89
N ASP A 319 -8.35 24.34 49.96
CA ASP A 319 -7.85 22.98 50.24
C ASP A 319 -6.39 22.74 49.81
N ALA A 320 -5.61 23.82 49.72
CA ALA A 320 -4.15 23.75 49.57
C ALA A 320 -3.48 23.50 50.93
N GLY A 321 -3.80 22.36 51.54
CA GLY A 321 -3.14 21.84 52.73
C GLY A 321 -2.72 20.40 52.51
N LEU A 322 -1.41 20.18 52.31
CA LEU A 322 -0.72 18.89 52.31
C LEU A 322 -1.11 17.98 51.13
N THR A 323 -0.30 17.93 50.05
CA THR A 323 0.75 16.91 49.98
C THR A 323 1.97 17.39 49.19
N SER A 324 3.08 17.53 49.91
CA SER A 324 4.43 17.55 49.37
C SER A 324 4.88 16.14 49.01
N GLY A 325 5.49 15.98 47.84
CA GLY A 325 6.42 14.87 47.56
C GLY A 325 5.89 13.87 46.55
N GLU A 326 6.20 14.10 45.28
CA GLU A 326 6.87 13.12 44.40
C GLU A 326 7.13 13.79 43.04
N GLU A 327 8.34 14.33 42.91
CA GLU A 327 8.92 14.65 41.62
C GLU A 327 9.28 13.33 40.92
N ASP A 328 8.54 12.95 39.87
CA ASP A 328 8.97 11.88 38.97
C ASP A 328 9.02 12.34 37.50
N ASN A 329 10.26 12.66 37.11
CA ASN A 329 10.89 12.51 35.81
C ASN A 329 10.06 12.73 34.53
N GLY A 330 10.09 13.98 34.07
CA GLY A 330 9.89 14.33 32.67
C GLY A 330 10.97 13.75 31.75
N ARG A 331 10.74 12.55 31.20
CA ARG A 331 11.44 12.05 30.01
C ARG A 331 10.56 12.22 28.77
N ARG A 332 10.61 13.42 28.17
CA ARG A 332 10.18 13.64 26.78
C ARG A 332 11.09 12.86 25.84
N ARG A 333 10.71 11.63 25.50
CA ARG A 333 11.25 10.94 24.32
C ARG A 333 10.71 11.64 23.07
N THR A 334 11.56 12.46 22.46
CA THR A 334 11.45 12.88 21.06
C THR A 334 11.62 11.63 20.17
N SER A 335 10.52 10.95 19.86
CA SER A 335 10.51 10.03 18.71
C SER A 335 9.95 10.77 17.50
N SER A 336 10.84 11.20 16.62
CA SER A 336 10.53 11.44 15.22
C SER A 336 9.99 10.14 14.61
N GLY A 337 8.67 10.03 14.52
CA GLY A 337 8.01 8.85 13.99
C GLY A 337 6.53 9.15 13.83
N LEU A 338 6.06 9.08 12.60
CA LEU A 338 4.64 9.11 12.26
C LEU A 338 3.87 8.15 13.18
N LYS A 339 3.17 8.69 14.19
CA LYS A 339 1.72 8.57 14.31
C LYS A 339 1.08 7.43 13.49
N PRO A 340 1.18 6.12 13.81
CA PRO A 340 0.47 5.13 13.01
C PRO A 340 -1.03 5.46 13.01
N LEU A 341 -1.65 5.40 11.83
CA LEU A 341 -3.08 5.67 11.59
C LEU A 341 -4.01 4.83 12.50
N SER A 342 -3.50 3.78 13.14
CA SER A 342 -4.20 2.95 14.13
C SER A 342 -4.44 3.63 15.48
N SER A 343 -3.69 4.68 15.84
CA SER A 343 -3.94 5.48 17.05
C SER A 343 -5.16 6.40 16.92
N LEU A 344 -5.73 6.56 15.71
CA LEU A 344 -6.89 7.41 15.45
C LEU A 344 -8.24 6.80 15.93
N SER A 345 -8.28 5.53 16.33
CA SER A 345 -9.50 4.89 16.88
C SER A 345 -9.51 4.70 18.40
N ASN A 346 -8.49 5.17 19.13
CA ASN A 346 -8.38 5.02 20.59
C ASN A 346 -8.54 6.36 21.34
N GLY A 347 -9.51 7.17 20.91
CA GLY A 347 -10.02 8.30 21.67
C GLY A 347 -11.53 8.25 21.63
N GLY A 348 -12.14 7.60 22.63
CA GLY A 348 -13.58 7.66 22.84
C GLY A 348 -14.02 9.10 23.10
N SER A 349 -15.25 9.42 22.68
CA SER A 349 -15.99 10.66 22.96
C SER A 349 -15.73 11.90 22.09
N GLY A 350 -15.86 11.79 20.77
CA GLY A 350 -15.93 13.00 19.91
C GLY A 350 -16.87 12.98 18.71
N ASP A 351 -17.35 11.82 18.25
CA ASP A 351 -17.80 11.68 16.86
C ASP A 351 -19.33 11.74 16.62
N SER A 352 -20.12 12.42 17.48
CA SER A 352 -21.59 12.43 17.32
C SER A 352 -22.32 13.76 17.54
N GLN A 353 -21.66 14.86 17.89
CA GLN A 353 -22.37 16.13 18.16
C GLN A 353 -22.92 16.88 16.93
N VAL A 354 -22.63 16.48 15.69
CA VAL A 354 -22.99 17.30 14.51
C VAL A 354 -24.25 16.81 13.75
N ARG A 355 -24.91 15.74 14.20
CA ARG A 355 -26.08 15.18 13.47
C ARG A 355 -27.47 15.62 13.97
N GLN A 356 -27.56 16.56 14.92
CA GLN A 356 -28.83 17.04 15.48
C GLN A 356 -29.16 18.52 15.21
N ARG A 357 -28.87 19.04 14.01
CA ARG A 357 -29.49 20.28 13.53
C ARG A 357 -29.97 20.14 12.08
N LYS A 358 -31.02 19.35 11.88
CA LYS A 358 -31.90 19.52 10.71
C LYS A 358 -33.28 18.96 11.04
N GLY A 359 -34.14 19.83 11.56
CA GLY A 359 -35.51 19.48 11.91
C GLY A 359 -36.17 20.47 12.86
N ALA A 360 -36.36 21.72 12.44
CA ALA A 360 -37.39 22.59 12.99
C ALA A 360 -37.72 23.67 11.94
N ASN A 361 -38.88 23.48 11.32
CA ASN A 361 -39.58 24.43 10.46
C ASN A 361 -40.16 25.54 11.34
N GLY A 362 -40.18 26.81 10.91
CA GLY A 362 -40.76 27.87 11.73
C GLY A 362 -40.81 29.25 11.10
N LYS A 363 -41.93 29.53 10.44
CA LYS A 363 -42.43 30.81 9.91
C LYS A 363 -42.14 32.02 10.81
N ALA A 364 -41.72 33.12 10.18
CA ALA A 364 -41.54 34.42 10.81
C ALA A 364 -42.87 35.07 11.22
N THR A 365 -42.89 35.69 12.40
CA THR A 365 -43.75 36.83 12.76
C THR A 365 -43.00 37.67 13.81
N PRO A 366 -43.00 39.01 13.73
CA PRO A 366 -42.29 39.85 14.69
C PRO A 366 -43.26 40.45 15.72
N LYS A 367 -42.85 40.52 17.00
CA LYS A 367 -42.92 41.74 17.84
C LYS A 367 -42.64 41.49 19.32
N SER A 368 -42.12 42.57 19.90
CA SER A 368 -42.20 43.05 21.28
C SER A 368 -41.03 42.74 22.20
N ALA A 369 -40.50 43.86 22.70
CA ALA A 369 -39.50 44.02 23.72
C ALA A 369 -40.06 43.68 25.10
N GLY A 370 -39.16 43.29 26.01
CA GLY A 370 -39.44 43.16 27.43
C GLY A 370 -38.17 42.80 28.18
N ALA A 371 -37.60 43.79 28.87
CA ALA A 371 -36.53 43.63 29.84
C ALA A 371 -37.02 42.86 31.08
N GLY A 372 -36.17 42.03 31.68
CA GLY A 372 -36.50 41.35 32.94
C GLY A 372 -35.43 40.34 33.36
N ALA A 373 -34.89 40.56 34.56
CA ALA A 373 -33.75 39.90 35.17
C ALA A 373 -33.97 38.41 35.57
N ALA A 374 -32.85 37.82 36.00
CA ALA A 374 -32.71 36.81 37.06
C ALA A 374 -32.28 35.39 36.62
N ASN A 375 -30.97 35.19 36.80
CA ASN A 375 -30.25 33.98 37.20
C ASN A 375 -31.08 32.82 37.78
N GLY A 376 -30.75 31.61 37.33
CA GLY A 376 -31.03 30.39 38.08
C GLY A 376 -31.30 29.15 37.24
N ARG A 377 -30.36 28.71 36.40
CA ARG A 377 -30.40 27.35 35.85
C ARG A 377 -28.99 26.74 35.83
N ALA A 378 -28.64 26.12 36.95
CA ALA A 378 -27.69 25.02 37.00
C ALA A 378 -28.30 23.83 36.22
N GLY A 379 -28.21 23.89 34.90
CA GLY A 379 -28.53 22.78 34.01
C GLY A 379 -27.29 21.93 33.85
N GLY A 380 -27.15 20.91 34.70
CA GLY A 380 -26.10 19.90 34.58
C GLY A 380 -26.05 19.37 33.15
N ALA A 381 -24.92 19.59 32.48
CA ALA A 381 -24.60 19.06 31.17
C ALA A 381 -24.33 17.55 31.27
N GLY A 382 -25.35 16.78 31.66
CA GLY A 382 -25.38 15.33 31.54
C GLY A 382 -25.60 14.96 30.08
N GLY A 383 -24.59 15.23 29.24
CA GLY A 383 -24.59 14.77 27.85
C GLY A 383 -24.75 13.26 27.83
N ALA A 384 -25.90 12.77 27.34
CA ALA A 384 -26.19 11.35 27.28
C ALA A 384 -25.02 10.58 26.65
N PRO A 385 -24.59 9.44 27.21
CA PRO A 385 -23.43 8.70 26.72
C PRO A 385 -23.64 8.36 25.25
N ALA A 386 -22.70 8.82 24.42
CA ALA A 386 -22.77 8.65 22.97
C ALA A 386 -23.00 7.17 22.62
N LYS A 387 -24.05 6.89 21.84
CA LYS A 387 -24.37 5.52 21.42
C LYS A 387 -23.16 4.92 20.70
N LYS A 388 -22.56 3.89 21.28
CA LYS A 388 -21.44 3.14 20.69
C LYS A 388 -21.89 2.66 19.30
N SER A 389 -21.14 3.03 18.24
CA SER A 389 -21.43 2.55 16.89
C SER A 389 -21.49 1.03 16.87
N SER A 390 -22.51 0.45 16.22
CA SER A 390 -22.66 -0.99 16.10
C SER A 390 -21.42 -1.61 15.42
N PHE A 391 -20.92 -2.70 15.99
CA PHE A 391 -19.74 -3.41 15.48
C PHE A 391 -20.07 -4.15 14.19
N LEU A 392 -21.23 -4.80 14.14
CA LEU A 392 -21.61 -5.73 13.07
C LEU A 392 -21.60 -5.11 11.67
N PRO A 393 -22.14 -3.89 11.43
CA PRO A 393 -22.07 -3.29 10.08
C PRO A 393 -20.64 -2.99 9.63
N LYS A 394 -19.76 -2.57 10.55
CA LYS A 394 -18.34 -2.30 10.25
C LYS A 394 -17.58 -3.60 9.96
N ALA A 395 -17.89 -4.65 10.71
CA ALA A 395 -17.33 -5.99 10.49
C ALA A 395 -17.76 -6.56 9.13
N ALA A 396 -19.05 -6.49 8.80
CA ALA A 396 -19.57 -6.93 7.51
C ALA A 396 -18.93 -6.13 6.35
N ALA A 397 -18.85 -4.80 6.46
CA ALA A 397 -18.20 -3.97 5.46
C ALA A 397 -16.71 -4.33 5.27
N ALA A 398 -15.99 -4.63 6.36
CA ALA A 398 -14.61 -5.09 6.26
C ALA A 398 -14.51 -6.43 5.52
N ILE A 399 -15.30 -7.43 5.87
CA ILE A 399 -15.31 -8.74 5.19
C ILE A 399 -15.63 -8.59 3.70
N VAL A 400 -16.64 -7.79 3.35
CA VAL A 400 -17.00 -7.51 1.95
C VAL A 400 -15.85 -6.82 1.22
N THR A 401 -15.15 -5.86 1.86
CA THR A 401 -13.99 -5.19 1.27
C THR A 401 -12.88 -6.19 0.92
N PHE A 402 -12.57 -7.10 1.84
CA PHE A 402 -11.59 -8.16 1.63
C PHE A 402 -12.05 -9.14 0.54
N ALA A 403 -13.30 -9.58 0.55
CA ALA A 403 -13.86 -10.46 -0.47
C ALA A 403 -13.77 -9.84 -1.88
N MET A 404 -14.11 -8.55 -2.01
CA MET A 404 -13.94 -7.81 -3.26
C MET A 404 -12.47 -7.74 -3.68
N SER A 405 -11.55 -7.43 -2.75
CA SER A 405 -10.11 -7.48 -3.01
C SER A 405 -9.68 -8.86 -3.53
N GLY A 406 -10.20 -9.93 -2.96
CA GLY A 406 -9.98 -11.31 -3.40
C GLY A 406 -10.41 -11.54 -4.85
N ILE A 407 -11.63 -11.12 -5.21
CA ILE A 407 -12.15 -11.20 -6.58
C ILE A 407 -11.24 -10.43 -7.56
N PHE A 408 -10.73 -9.26 -7.16
CA PHE A 408 -9.82 -8.51 -8.00
C PHE A 408 -8.47 -9.20 -8.18
N HIS A 409 -7.96 -9.91 -7.17
CA HIS A 409 -6.74 -10.70 -7.34
C HIS A 409 -6.97 -11.93 -8.23
N GLU A 410 -8.16 -12.55 -8.20
CA GLU A 410 -8.54 -13.57 -9.19
C GLU A 410 -8.61 -12.99 -10.61
N HIS A 411 -9.13 -11.77 -10.76
CA HIS A 411 -9.13 -11.06 -12.05
C HIS A 411 -7.70 -10.79 -12.54
N ILE A 412 -6.80 -10.33 -11.66
CA ILE A 412 -5.38 -10.14 -11.99
C ILE A 412 -4.77 -11.47 -12.41
N THR A 413 -4.91 -12.55 -11.63
CA THR A 413 -4.32 -13.84 -11.99
C THR A 413 -4.92 -14.44 -13.26
N TYR A 414 -6.21 -14.22 -13.54
CA TYR A 414 -6.80 -14.64 -14.80
C TYR A 414 -6.11 -13.98 -16.00
N PHE A 415 -5.95 -12.66 -15.95
CA PHE A 415 -5.35 -11.92 -17.06
C PHE A 415 -3.82 -12.03 -17.13
N THR A 416 -3.14 -12.37 -16.03
CA THR A 416 -1.69 -12.58 -16.03
C THR A 416 -1.32 -14.04 -16.31
N LEU A 417 -1.91 -14.97 -15.57
CA LEU A 417 -1.52 -16.37 -15.51
C LEU A 417 -2.43 -17.27 -16.37
N GLY A 418 -3.61 -16.77 -16.76
CA GLY A 418 -4.56 -17.52 -17.58
C GLY A 418 -5.55 -18.38 -16.80
N PHE A 419 -5.61 -18.25 -15.47
CA PHE A 419 -6.55 -18.99 -14.64
C PHE A 419 -6.97 -18.19 -13.39
N ALA A 420 -8.16 -18.51 -12.88
CA ALA A 420 -8.69 -18.04 -11.61
C ALA A 420 -9.31 -19.24 -10.90
N ASN A 421 -8.76 -19.63 -9.75
CA ASN A 421 -9.14 -20.85 -9.05
C ASN A 421 -9.68 -20.62 -7.63
N GLY A 422 -9.81 -19.36 -7.23
CA GLY A 422 -10.39 -18.97 -5.93
C GLY A 422 -9.40 -18.99 -4.76
N GLU A 423 -8.14 -19.40 -4.96
CA GLU A 423 -7.14 -19.40 -3.89
C GLU A 423 -6.88 -17.99 -3.35
N ASN A 424 -6.74 -16.99 -4.24
CA ASN A 424 -6.58 -15.60 -3.82
C ASN A 424 -7.84 -15.07 -3.15
N PHE A 425 -9.02 -15.44 -3.66
CA PHE A 425 -10.28 -15.08 -3.00
C PHE A 425 -10.32 -15.58 -1.54
N LEU A 426 -9.98 -16.86 -1.31
CA LEU A 426 -9.92 -17.44 0.02
C LEU A 426 -8.85 -16.80 0.90
N PHE A 427 -7.67 -16.49 0.35
CA PHE A 427 -6.62 -15.76 1.06
C PHE A 427 -7.14 -14.43 1.62
N PHE A 428 -7.75 -13.59 0.78
CA PHE A 428 -8.25 -12.30 1.24
C PHE A 428 -9.43 -12.46 2.20
N LEU A 429 -10.34 -13.41 1.97
CA LEU A 429 -11.46 -13.67 2.87
C LEU A 429 -10.98 -14.07 4.27
N ALA A 430 -9.99 -14.98 4.37
CA ALA A 430 -9.38 -15.38 5.63
C ALA A 430 -8.75 -14.18 6.37
N ASN A 431 -8.05 -13.31 5.64
CA ASN A 431 -7.50 -12.06 6.18
C ASN A 431 -8.59 -11.09 6.69
N GLY A 432 -9.72 -11.00 5.99
CA GLY A 432 -10.88 -10.22 6.42
C GLY A 432 -11.48 -10.72 7.73
N VAL A 433 -11.70 -12.04 7.83
CA VAL A 433 -12.18 -12.69 9.06
C VAL A 433 -11.20 -12.49 10.21
N ALA A 434 -9.90 -12.69 9.98
CA ALA A 434 -8.86 -12.46 10.99
C ALA A 434 -8.82 -11.00 11.45
N THR A 435 -9.00 -10.03 10.54
CA THR A 435 -9.07 -8.60 10.87
C THR A 435 -10.28 -8.26 11.75
N VAL A 436 -11.45 -8.80 11.43
CA VAL A 436 -12.66 -8.64 12.24
C VAL A 436 -12.48 -9.30 13.61
N THR A 437 -11.93 -10.51 13.66
CA THR A 437 -11.68 -11.26 14.89
C THR A 437 -10.70 -10.52 15.80
N ALA A 438 -9.59 -10.01 15.26
CA ALA A 438 -8.64 -9.20 16.02
C ALA A 438 -9.28 -7.93 16.59
N THR A 439 -10.15 -7.27 15.80
CA THR A 439 -10.88 -6.07 16.26
C THR A 439 -11.91 -6.40 17.33
N TRP A 440 -12.62 -7.52 17.19
CA TRP A 440 -13.55 -8.01 18.19
C TRP A 440 -12.82 -8.36 19.49
N PHE A 441 -11.72 -9.12 19.42
CA PHE A 441 -10.93 -9.52 20.57
C PHE A 441 -10.43 -8.31 21.36
N LYS A 442 -9.82 -7.33 20.67
CA LYS A 442 -9.36 -6.08 21.30
C LYS A 442 -10.50 -5.30 21.98
N ARG A 443 -11.71 -5.33 21.42
CA ARG A 443 -12.88 -4.64 21.99
C ARG A 443 -13.49 -5.39 23.17
N THR A 444 -13.49 -6.72 23.14
CA THR A 444 -14.13 -7.58 24.14
C THR A 444 -13.21 -7.83 25.34
N PHE A 445 -11.91 -7.99 25.10
CA PHE A 445 -10.90 -8.32 26.11
C PHE A 445 -9.71 -7.33 26.09
N PRO A 446 -9.94 -6.02 26.33
CA PRO A 446 -8.89 -5.00 26.24
C PRO A 446 -7.73 -5.27 27.21
N GLU A 447 -8.02 -5.67 28.45
CA GLU A 447 -7.00 -5.96 29.47
C GLU A 447 -6.09 -7.13 29.08
N ILE A 448 -6.66 -8.18 28.48
CA ILE A 448 -5.88 -9.33 27.99
C ILE A 448 -5.04 -8.89 26.79
N ASN A 449 -5.65 -8.18 25.83
CA ASN A 449 -4.96 -7.68 24.65
C ASN A 449 -3.75 -6.81 25.02
N ASP A 450 -3.89 -5.92 26.00
CA ASP A 450 -2.84 -4.99 26.41
C ASP A 450 -1.70 -5.68 27.19
N ARG A 451 -1.94 -6.88 27.72
CA ARG A 451 -0.91 -7.73 28.35
C ARG A 451 -0.11 -8.57 27.36
N ILE A 452 -0.52 -8.68 26.10
CA ILE A 452 0.20 -9.48 25.10
C ILE A 452 1.53 -8.79 24.76
N PRO A 453 2.69 -9.43 25.00
CA PRO A 453 3.97 -8.84 24.63
C PRO A 453 4.05 -8.61 23.12
N THR A 454 4.64 -7.48 22.70
CA THR A 454 4.79 -7.09 21.29
C THR A 454 5.39 -8.21 20.42
N VAL A 455 6.44 -8.88 20.91
CA VAL A 455 7.10 -9.99 20.20
C VAL A 455 6.13 -11.14 19.95
N VAL A 456 5.31 -11.49 20.94
CA VAL A 456 4.29 -12.55 20.81
C VAL A 456 3.26 -12.15 19.76
N SER A 457 2.78 -10.90 19.76
CA SER A 457 1.83 -10.42 18.75
C SER A 457 2.39 -10.49 17.32
N VAL A 458 3.66 -10.10 17.15
CA VAL A 458 4.36 -10.19 15.85
C VAL A 458 4.48 -11.65 15.41
N LEU A 459 4.92 -12.55 16.29
CA LEU A 459 5.02 -13.98 15.99
C LEU A 459 3.66 -14.61 15.65
N MET A 460 2.60 -14.25 16.36
CA MET A 460 1.24 -14.72 16.05
C MET A 460 0.79 -14.26 14.66
N LEU A 461 1.10 -13.02 14.28
CA LEU A 461 0.78 -12.50 12.95
C LEU A 461 1.54 -13.25 11.85
N HIS A 462 2.84 -13.47 12.03
CA HIS A 462 3.65 -14.22 11.06
C HIS A 462 3.28 -15.69 11.00
N LEU A 463 2.91 -16.32 12.12
CA LEU A 463 2.39 -17.69 12.13
C LEU A 463 1.07 -17.79 11.35
N PHE A 464 0.19 -16.79 11.49
CA PHE A 464 -1.02 -16.70 10.68
C PHE A 464 -0.68 -16.58 9.19
N PHE A 465 0.25 -15.69 8.81
CA PHE A 465 0.66 -15.55 7.42
C PHE A 465 1.31 -16.82 6.88
N LEU A 466 2.20 -17.47 7.63
CA LEU A 466 2.78 -18.74 7.26
C LEU A 466 1.70 -19.78 6.91
N ALA A 467 0.57 -19.79 7.63
CA ALA A 467 -0.54 -20.69 7.36
C ALA A 467 -1.34 -20.31 6.09
N VAL A 468 -1.58 -19.03 5.83
CA VAL A 468 -2.46 -18.58 4.74
C VAL A 468 -1.74 -18.20 3.44
N LEU A 469 -0.45 -17.86 3.49
CA LEU A 469 0.33 -17.39 2.34
C LEU A 469 0.36 -18.37 1.15
N PRO A 470 0.37 -19.69 1.34
CA PRO A 470 0.25 -20.61 0.21
C PRO A 470 -0.97 -20.36 -0.67
N LEU A 471 -2.09 -19.89 -0.11
CA LEU A 471 -3.28 -19.52 -0.89
C LEU A 471 -3.00 -18.33 -1.83
N PHE A 472 -2.06 -17.46 -1.50
CA PHE A 472 -1.68 -16.33 -2.35
C PHE A 472 -0.53 -16.66 -3.29
N CYS A 473 0.46 -17.40 -2.80
CA CYS A 473 1.74 -17.65 -3.48
C CYS A 473 1.68 -18.81 -4.48
N SER A 474 0.86 -19.84 -4.23
CA SER A 474 0.79 -21.03 -5.08
C SER A 474 0.44 -20.76 -6.55
N PRO A 475 -0.45 -19.82 -6.90
CA PRO A 475 -0.70 -19.45 -8.30
C PRO A 475 0.55 -18.92 -9.02
N PHE A 476 1.37 -18.13 -8.34
CA PHE A 476 2.60 -17.56 -8.91
C PHE A 476 3.72 -18.60 -9.07
N ILE A 477 3.82 -19.55 -8.13
CA ILE A 477 4.76 -20.67 -8.24
C ILE A 477 4.37 -21.55 -9.42
N ARG A 478 3.11 -22.00 -9.49
CA ARG A 478 2.59 -22.88 -10.55
C ARG A 478 2.72 -22.30 -11.96
N SER A 479 2.61 -20.98 -12.08
CA SER A 479 2.72 -20.31 -13.38
C SER A 479 4.16 -19.97 -13.79
N GLY A 480 5.13 -20.11 -12.90
CA GLY A 480 6.50 -19.67 -13.17
C GLY A 480 6.66 -18.15 -13.26
N PHE A 481 5.77 -17.37 -12.64
CA PHE A 481 5.84 -15.90 -12.68
C PHE A 481 7.19 -15.37 -12.20
N PHE A 482 7.66 -15.86 -11.05
CA PHE A 482 8.93 -15.44 -10.46
C PHE A 482 10.15 -16.08 -11.15
N ILE A 483 9.95 -17.19 -11.86
CA ILE A 483 10.97 -17.80 -12.72
C ILE A 483 11.25 -16.87 -13.91
N GLN A 484 10.23 -16.23 -14.48
CA GLN A 484 10.46 -15.19 -15.48
C GLN A 484 11.20 -13.97 -14.90
N LEU A 485 10.89 -13.53 -13.67
CA LEU A 485 11.64 -12.46 -13.00
C LEU A 485 13.10 -12.85 -12.69
N GLU A 486 13.36 -14.13 -12.44
CA GLU A 486 14.70 -14.65 -12.30
C GLU A 486 15.51 -14.50 -13.59
N ALA A 487 14.90 -14.78 -14.75
CA ALA A 487 15.53 -14.51 -16.03
C ALA A 487 15.88 -13.03 -16.19
N LEU A 488 15.00 -12.09 -15.77
CA LEU A 488 15.30 -10.66 -15.78
C LEU A 488 16.50 -10.32 -14.90
N ARG A 489 16.63 -10.93 -13.72
CA ARG A 489 17.81 -10.75 -12.86
C ARG A 489 19.09 -11.08 -13.62
N TYR A 490 19.14 -12.19 -14.35
CA TYR A 490 20.33 -12.58 -15.10
C TYR A 490 20.60 -11.72 -16.33
N GLU A 491 19.59 -11.10 -16.94
CA GLU A 491 19.81 -10.10 -17.98
C GLU A 491 20.43 -8.80 -17.44
N LEU A 492 20.24 -8.51 -16.14
CA LEU A 492 20.74 -7.30 -15.48
C LEU A 492 22.09 -7.50 -14.78
N MET A 493 22.38 -8.72 -14.29
CA MET A 493 23.62 -9.01 -13.59
C MET A 493 24.79 -9.20 -14.57
N PRO A 494 25.99 -8.66 -14.27
CA PRO A 494 27.16 -8.82 -15.11
C PRO A 494 27.83 -10.18 -14.87
N ILE A 495 27.15 -11.29 -15.16
CA ILE A 495 27.66 -12.65 -14.94
C ILE A 495 27.75 -13.38 -16.29
N ARG A 496 28.83 -14.13 -16.48
CA ARG A 496 29.13 -14.84 -17.73
C ARG A 496 28.06 -15.89 -18.01
N GLU A 497 27.81 -16.14 -19.30
CA GLU A 497 26.78 -17.07 -19.79
C GLU A 497 26.78 -18.40 -19.04
N ARG A 498 25.61 -18.75 -18.51
CA ARG A 498 25.32 -19.91 -17.68
C ARG A 498 23.80 -20.19 -17.70
N PRO A 499 23.33 -21.29 -17.07
CA PRO A 499 21.91 -21.51 -16.90
C PRO A 499 21.26 -20.28 -16.24
N ARG A 500 20.20 -19.75 -16.87
CA ARG A 500 19.51 -18.52 -16.45
C ARG A 500 18.56 -18.74 -15.27
N GLY A 501 18.70 -19.84 -14.53
CA GLY A 501 17.87 -20.21 -13.40
C GLY A 501 18.68 -20.91 -12.32
N SER A 502 18.31 -20.67 -11.07
CA SER A 502 18.99 -21.14 -9.88
C SER A 502 18.04 -21.21 -8.69
N PHE A 503 18.25 -22.19 -7.84
CA PHE A 503 17.49 -22.35 -6.62
C PHE A 503 18.37 -22.90 -5.51
N VAL A 504 18.30 -22.27 -4.34
CA VAL A 504 19.02 -22.67 -3.13
C VAL A 504 18.05 -23.30 -2.13
N TYR A 505 18.37 -24.52 -1.69
CA TYR A 505 17.57 -25.24 -0.71
C TYR A 505 17.84 -24.77 0.72
N LEU A 506 17.14 -23.73 1.20
CA LEU A 506 17.21 -23.22 2.57
C LEU A 506 16.51 -24.09 3.62
N PHE A 507 15.35 -24.68 3.28
CA PHE A 507 14.47 -25.35 4.26
C PHE A 507 14.45 -26.88 4.14
N GLY A 508 15.50 -27.46 3.54
CA GLY A 508 15.55 -28.88 3.20
C GLY A 508 14.85 -29.20 1.88
N GLN A 509 14.99 -30.46 1.44
CA GLN A 509 14.35 -30.98 0.23
C GLN A 509 12.90 -31.40 0.45
#